data_AF-A0A8J2VKV8-F1
#
_entry.id   AF-A0A8J2VKV8-F1
#
_cell.length_a   1.000
_cell.length_b   1.000
_cell.length_c   1.000
_cell.angle_alpha   90.00
_cell.angle_beta   90.00
_cell.angle_gamma   90.00
#
_symmetry.space_group_name_H-M   'P 1'
#
loop_
_entity.id
_entity.type
_entity.pdbx_description
1 polymer ?
#
loop_
_entity_poly.entity_id
_entity_poly.type
_entity_poly.pdbx_seq_one_letter_code
_entity_poly.pdbx_strand_id
1 'polypeptide(L)'
;MMHDSSPEAVADASTVYNMFVEGVLAETGYFRFYNGLNKIGKMPGMTRGIGYIKRDESCHIGTFLLQRFICKHPHIYRRVEKKLEELAPLAFAITEKGLEGKEINAFGVSRGDTRRFSQRQLAARMEVLARVRSKTIKEIYQTSDATVGMEP
;
A
#
# COMPACT_ATOMS: atom_id res chain seq x y z
N MET A 1 -0.71 -17.12 11.70
CA MET A 1 -1.98 -17.79 11.34
C MET A 1 -1.91 -19.31 11.56
N MET A 2 -1.33 -19.78 12.67
CA MET A 2 -1.26 -21.24 12.91
C MET A 2 -2.38 -21.75 13.82
N HIS A 3 -3.14 -20.86 14.48
CA HIS A 3 -4.14 -21.23 15.50
C HIS A 3 -5.52 -20.57 15.33
N ASP A 4 -5.65 -19.55 14.46
CA ASP A 4 -6.94 -18.93 14.12
C ASP A 4 -6.95 -18.57 12.63
N SER A 5 -7.92 -19.14 11.91
CA SER A 5 -8.19 -18.96 10.47
C SER A 5 -9.53 -18.26 10.23
N SER A 6 -10.06 -17.58 11.24
CA SER A 6 -11.29 -16.79 11.13
C SER A 6 -11.17 -15.73 10.02
N PRO A 7 -12.30 -15.38 9.36
CA PRO A 7 -12.30 -14.32 8.35
C PRO A 7 -11.72 -13.00 8.86
N GLU A 8 -11.94 -12.69 10.12
CA GLU A 8 -11.43 -11.53 10.83
C GLU A 8 -9.91 -11.56 10.98
N ALA A 9 -9.34 -12.70 11.43
CA ALA A 9 -7.90 -12.85 11.56
C ALA A 9 -7.18 -12.75 10.20
N VAL A 10 -7.80 -13.30 9.15
CA VAL A 10 -7.28 -13.21 7.78
C VAL A 10 -7.34 -11.77 7.25
N ALA A 11 -8.45 -11.08 7.48
CA ALA A 11 -8.58 -9.68 7.11
C ALA A 11 -7.55 -8.78 7.83
N ASP A 12 -7.34 -8.99 9.13
CA ASP A 12 -6.36 -8.22 9.91
C ASP A 12 -4.94 -8.42 9.39
N ALA A 13 -4.56 -9.68 9.13
CA ALA A 13 -3.23 -9.99 8.62
C ALA A 13 -3.01 -9.41 7.21
N SER A 14 -3.99 -9.55 6.31
CA SER A 14 -3.89 -8.98 4.97
C SER A 14 -3.88 -7.45 5.00
N THR A 15 -4.58 -6.83 5.95
CA THR A 15 -4.52 -5.37 6.15
C THR A 15 -3.12 -4.93 6.58
N VAL A 16 -2.52 -5.59 7.56
CA VAL A 16 -1.19 -5.22 8.04
C VAL A 16 -0.14 -5.45 6.95
N TYR A 17 -0.16 -6.62 6.32
CA TYR A 17 0.87 -6.99 5.36
C TYR A 17 0.68 -6.28 4.01
N ASN A 18 -0.45 -6.53 3.34
CA ASN A 18 -0.64 -6.06 1.97
C ASN A 18 -1.03 -4.58 1.90
N MET A 19 -1.93 -4.11 2.77
CA MET A 19 -2.37 -2.70 2.69
C MET A 19 -1.35 -1.75 3.26
N PHE A 20 -0.76 -2.09 4.41
CA PHE A 20 0.10 -1.18 5.14
C PHE A 20 1.59 -1.38 4.85
N VAL A 21 2.13 -2.60 5.02
CA VAL A 21 3.57 -2.84 4.79
C VAL A 21 3.91 -2.69 3.30
N GLU A 22 3.26 -3.44 2.41
CA GLU A 22 3.49 -3.35 0.96
C GLU A 22 2.88 -2.04 0.41
N GLY A 23 1.57 -1.87 0.62
CA GLY A 23 0.80 -0.81 -0.02
C GLY A 23 1.08 0.61 0.44
N VAL A 24 1.73 0.82 1.60
CA VAL A 24 2.09 2.16 2.12
C VAL A 24 3.58 2.28 2.41
N LEU A 25 4.16 1.41 3.24
CA LEU A 25 5.57 1.57 3.67
C LEU A 25 6.55 1.30 2.52
N ALA A 26 6.39 0.20 1.79
CA ALA A 26 7.28 -0.16 0.68
C ALA A 26 7.19 0.89 -0.44
N GLU A 27 5.98 1.23 -0.89
CA GLU A 27 5.74 2.31 -1.86
C GLU A 27 6.33 3.66 -1.45
N THR A 28 6.20 4.04 -0.17
CA THR A 28 6.83 5.26 0.35
C THR A 28 8.36 5.17 0.33
N GLY A 29 8.92 4.00 0.63
CA GLY A 29 10.35 3.72 0.49
C GLY A 29 10.82 3.87 -0.96
N TYR A 30 10.13 3.26 -1.91
CA TYR A 30 10.45 3.37 -3.33
C TYR A 30 10.37 4.78 -3.84
N PHE A 31 9.36 5.55 -3.42
CA PHE A 31 9.28 6.98 -3.75
C PHE A 31 10.53 7.74 -3.31
N ARG A 32 11.04 7.48 -2.09
CA ARG A 32 12.26 8.15 -1.58
C ARG A 32 13.50 7.78 -2.38
N PHE A 33 13.71 6.49 -2.65
CA PHE A 33 14.86 6.02 -3.40
C PHE A 33 14.80 6.47 -4.85
N TYR A 34 13.66 6.29 -5.52
CA TYR A 34 13.47 6.66 -6.92
C TYR A 34 13.69 8.16 -7.12
N ASN A 35 13.01 9.02 -6.36
CA ASN A 35 13.16 10.47 -6.52
C ASN A 35 14.55 10.95 -6.11
N GLY A 36 15.10 10.41 -5.03
CA GLY A 36 16.43 10.77 -4.58
C GLY A 36 17.51 10.44 -5.61
N LEU A 37 17.53 9.19 -6.08
CA LEU A 37 18.53 8.69 -7.04
C LEU A 37 18.37 9.32 -8.42
N ASN A 38 17.14 9.53 -8.90
CA ASN A 38 16.92 10.25 -10.15
C ASN A 38 17.37 11.70 -10.05
N LYS A 39 17.09 12.39 -8.94
CA LYS A 39 17.46 13.81 -8.76
C LYS A 39 18.98 14.01 -8.82
N ILE A 40 19.76 13.06 -8.33
CA ILE A 40 21.23 13.13 -8.37
C ILE A 40 21.85 12.43 -9.59
N GLY A 41 21.03 11.80 -10.45
CA GLY A 41 21.50 11.09 -11.64
C GLY A 41 22.42 9.90 -11.35
N LYS A 42 22.22 9.19 -10.23
CA LYS A 42 23.07 8.06 -9.80
C LYS A 42 22.28 6.75 -9.74
N MET A 43 23.02 5.64 -9.74
CA MET A 43 22.48 4.28 -9.58
C MET A 43 21.33 3.92 -10.53
N PRO A 44 21.48 4.09 -11.86
CA PRO A 44 20.41 3.82 -12.84
C PRO A 44 19.97 2.35 -12.87
N GLY A 45 20.81 1.41 -12.42
CA GLY A 45 20.44 0.01 -12.22
C GLY A 45 19.46 -0.17 -11.05
N MET A 46 19.68 0.52 -9.94
CA MET A 46 18.79 0.47 -8.77
C MET A 46 17.45 1.11 -9.08
N THR A 47 17.42 2.25 -9.78
CA THR A 47 16.18 2.89 -10.23
C THR A 47 15.36 1.96 -11.13
N ARG A 48 16.01 1.25 -12.08
CA ARG A 48 15.35 0.23 -12.91
C ARG A 48 14.84 -0.96 -12.09
N GLY A 49 15.65 -1.46 -11.15
CA GLY A 49 15.27 -2.53 -10.24
C GLY A 49 14.03 -2.19 -9.41
N ILE A 50 13.98 -0.98 -8.84
CA ILE A 50 12.80 -0.47 -8.13
C ILE A 50 11.59 -0.41 -9.07
N GLY A 51 11.78 -0.02 -10.33
CA GLY A 51 10.72 -0.05 -11.35
C GLY A 51 10.14 -1.44 -11.56
N TYR A 52 10.98 -2.48 -11.63
CA TYR A 52 10.52 -3.87 -11.74
C TYR A 52 9.80 -4.34 -10.47
N ILE A 53 10.36 -4.06 -9.29
CA ILE A 53 9.72 -4.43 -8.02
C ILE A 53 8.35 -3.78 -7.91
N LYS A 54 8.23 -2.48 -8.23
CA LYS A 54 6.93 -1.79 -8.20
C LYS A 54 5.90 -2.40 -9.14
N ARG A 55 6.33 -2.87 -10.32
CA ARG A 55 5.47 -3.57 -11.27
C ARG A 55 4.97 -4.89 -10.69
N ASP A 56 5.83 -5.62 -9.99
CA ASP A 56 5.48 -6.90 -9.34
C ASP A 56 4.64 -6.69 -8.06
N GLU A 57 4.91 -5.66 -7.26
CA GLU A 57 4.14 -5.31 -6.05
C GLU A 57 2.73 -4.76 -6.35
N SER A 58 2.49 -4.39 -7.61
CA SER A 58 1.14 -4.15 -8.11
C SER A 58 0.30 -5.44 -8.15
N CYS A 59 0.82 -6.57 -7.67
CA CYS A 59 0.06 -7.81 -7.51
C CYS A 59 -1.13 -7.58 -6.57
N HIS A 60 -2.29 -7.36 -7.17
CA HIS A 60 -3.59 -7.06 -6.54
C HIS A 60 -4.11 -8.12 -5.55
N ILE A 61 -3.36 -9.18 -5.25
CA ILE A 61 -3.81 -10.35 -4.49
C ILE A 61 -4.35 -9.95 -3.11
N GLY A 62 -3.63 -9.09 -2.38
CA GLY A 62 -4.06 -8.63 -1.05
C GLY A 62 -5.31 -7.75 -1.10
N THR A 63 -5.38 -6.83 -2.07
CA THR A 63 -6.57 -5.99 -2.29
C THR A 63 -7.77 -6.84 -2.64
N PHE A 64 -7.65 -7.67 -3.66
CA PHE A 64 -8.70 -8.55 -4.12
C PHE A 64 -9.22 -9.48 -3.02
N LEU A 65 -8.31 -10.03 -2.19
CA LEU A 65 -8.67 -10.85 -1.04
C LEU A 65 -9.58 -10.09 -0.07
N LEU A 66 -9.19 -8.88 0.34
CA LEU A 66 -10.00 -8.06 1.24
C LEU A 66 -11.34 -7.65 0.62
N GLN A 67 -11.36 -7.29 -0.67
CA GLN A 67 -12.59 -6.95 -1.38
C GLN A 67 -13.57 -8.14 -1.37
N ARG A 68 -13.09 -9.36 -1.63
CA ARG A 68 -13.90 -10.58 -1.60
C ARG A 68 -14.42 -10.88 -0.19
N PHE A 69 -13.60 -10.67 0.84
CA PHE A 69 -13.99 -10.87 2.24
C PHE A 69 -15.07 -9.88 2.67
N ILE A 70 -14.89 -8.59 2.34
CA ILE A 70 -15.86 -7.53 2.63
C ILE A 70 -17.21 -7.82 1.96
N CYS A 71 -17.22 -8.29 0.71
CA CYS A 71 -18.48 -8.67 0.04
C CYS A 71 -19.21 -9.82 0.72
N LYS A 72 -18.49 -10.81 1.27
CA LYS A 72 -19.09 -11.94 1.99
C LYS A 72 -19.49 -11.59 3.43
N HIS A 73 -18.73 -10.71 4.05
CA HIS A 73 -18.83 -10.34 5.47
C HIS A 73 -18.72 -8.82 5.61
N PRO A 74 -19.82 -8.07 5.43
CA PRO A 74 -19.79 -6.60 5.39
C PRO A 74 -19.19 -5.94 6.64
N HIS A 75 -19.26 -6.59 7.81
CA HIS A 75 -18.68 -6.10 9.06
C HIS A 75 -17.14 -6.03 9.02
N ILE A 76 -16.49 -6.83 8.16
CA ILE A 76 -15.03 -6.82 7.99
C ILE A 76 -14.54 -5.45 7.49
N TYR A 77 -15.34 -4.73 6.70
CA TYR A 77 -14.95 -3.41 6.20
C TYR A 77 -14.58 -2.48 7.36
N ARG A 78 -15.44 -2.38 8.38
CA ARG A 78 -15.20 -1.49 9.52
C ARG A 78 -14.00 -1.93 10.35
N ARG A 79 -13.74 -3.25 10.40
CA ARG A 79 -12.56 -3.81 11.08
C ARG A 79 -11.27 -3.41 10.37
N VAL A 80 -11.21 -3.57 9.04
CA VAL A 80 -10.08 -3.19 8.20
C VAL A 80 -9.82 -1.69 8.27
N GLU A 81 -10.88 -0.89 8.16
CA GLU A 81 -10.82 0.58 8.28
C GLU A 81 -10.23 1.00 9.62
N LYS A 82 -10.77 0.49 10.73
CA LYS A 82 -10.22 0.76 12.08
C LYS A 82 -8.76 0.34 12.19
N LYS A 83 -8.39 -0.81 11.61
CA LYS A 83 -7.01 -1.30 11.65
C LYS A 83 -6.05 -0.38 10.88
N LEU A 84 -6.46 0.15 9.74
CA LEU A 84 -5.66 1.13 8.98
C LEU A 84 -5.54 2.46 9.73
N GLU A 85 -6.61 2.92 10.39
CA GLU A 85 -6.56 4.09 11.27
C GLU A 85 -5.56 3.90 12.43
N GLU A 86 -5.52 2.71 13.05
CA GLU A 86 -4.56 2.36 14.10
C GLU A 86 -3.10 2.34 13.60
N LEU A 87 -2.88 1.92 12.34
CA LEU A 87 -1.54 1.80 11.75
C LEU A 87 -1.04 3.12 11.17
N ALA A 88 -1.91 4.05 10.79
CA ALA A 88 -1.53 5.31 10.14
C ALA A 88 -0.48 6.13 10.93
N PRO A 89 -0.58 6.30 12.26
CA PRO A 89 0.45 6.98 13.04
C PRO A 89 1.82 6.30 12.97
N LEU A 90 1.84 4.96 12.88
CA LEU A 90 3.09 4.20 12.78
C LEU A 90 3.83 4.49 11.47
N ALA A 91 3.11 4.68 10.36
CA ALA A 91 3.75 5.04 9.09
C ALA A 91 4.48 6.38 9.17
N PHE A 92 3.90 7.35 9.89
CA PHE A 92 4.53 8.63 10.12
C PHE A 92 5.75 8.50 11.04
N ALA A 93 5.63 7.76 12.14
CA ALA A 93 6.74 7.53 13.05
C ALA A 93 7.94 6.82 12.37
N ILE A 94 7.67 5.82 11.53
CA ILE A 94 8.70 5.11 10.75
C ILE A 94 9.37 6.07 9.76
N THR A 95 8.57 6.87 9.05
CA THR A 95 9.10 7.88 8.10
C THR A 95 9.99 8.89 8.79
N GLU A 96 9.60 9.35 9.98
CA GLU A 96 10.35 10.32 10.78
C GLU A 96 11.67 9.73 11.29
N LYS A 97 11.65 8.52 11.84
CA LYS A 97 12.88 7.80 12.26
C LYS A 97 13.83 7.60 11.08
N GLY A 98 13.31 7.25 9.91
CA GLY A 98 14.11 7.02 8.70
C GLY A 98 14.81 8.26 8.13
N LEU A 99 14.61 9.44 8.72
CA LEU A 99 15.30 10.69 8.37
C LEU A 99 16.26 11.17 9.46
N GLU A 100 16.36 10.47 10.59
CA GLU A 100 17.24 10.83 11.72
C GLU A 100 17.06 12.30 12.16
N GLY A 101 15.83 12.81 12.12
CA GLY A 101 15.50 14.20 12.47
C GLY A 101 15.81 15.26 11.40
N LYS A 102 16.32 14.87 10.22
CA LYS A 102 16.61 15.80 9.11
C LYS A 102 15.34 16.12 8.30
N GLU A 103 15.22 17.37 7.86
CA GLU A 103 14.12 17.79 6.95
C GLU A 103 14.29 17.27 5.52
N ILE A 104 15.52 17.07 5.10
CA ILE A 104 15.87 16.60 3.75
C ILE A 104 16.86 15.45 3.90
N ASN A 105 16.61 14.34 3.21
CA ASN A 105 17.54 13.20 3.22
C ASN A 105 18.80 13.49 2.39
N ALA A 106 19.79 12.58 2.46
CA ALA A 106 21.05 12.69 1.71
C ALA A 106 20.87 12.79 0.18
N PHE A 107 19.69 12.43 -0.34
CA PHE A 107 19.37 12.45 -1.78
C PHE A 107 18.47 13.63 -2.17
N GLY A 108 18.22 14.58 -1.28
CA GLY A 108 17.46 15.79 -1.60
C GLY A 108 15.94 15.64 -1.61
N VAL A 109 15.39 14.59 -0.98
CA VAL A 109 13.94 14.36 -0.80
C VAL A 109 13.52 14.89 0.56
N SER A 110 12.47 15.71 0.59
CA SER A 110 11.98 16.31 1.83
C SER A 110 11.11 15.36 2.66
N ARG A 111 11.13 15.58 3.98
CA ARG A 111 10.23 14.95 4.94
C ARG A 111 8.76 15.21 4.61
N GLY A 112 8.44 16.45 4.27
CA GLY A 112 7.10 16.87 3.88
C GLY A 112 6.58 16.11 2.66
N ASP A 113 7.40 15.93 1.63
CA ASP A 113 7.01 15.18 0.43
C ASP A 113 6.79 13.70 0.71
N THR A 114 7.66 13.10 1.53
CA THR A 114 7.54 11.70 1.94
C THR A 114 6.26 11.49 2.75
N ARG A 115 5.98 12.38 3.71
CA ARG A 115 4.75 12.34 4.52
C ARG A 115 3.50 12.47 3.65
N ARG A 116 3.48 13.45 2.73
CA ARG A 116 2.37 13.64 1.79
C ARG A 116 2.17 12.43 0.88
N PHE A 117 3.26 11.80 0.44
CA PHE A 117 3.16 10.58 -0.37
C PHE A 117 2.56 9.43 0.42
N SER A 118 3.04 9.18 1.64
CA SER A 118 2.49 8.14 2.52
C SER A 118 1.00 8.35 2.83
N GLN A 119 0.58 9.60 3.10
CA GLN A 119 -0.83 9.94 3.29
C GLN A 119 -1.68 9.63 2.06
N ARG A 120 -1.18 9.94 0.86
CA ARG A 120 -1.87 9.63 -0.40
C ARG A 120 -2.00 8.12 -0.61
N GLN A 121 -0.96 7.34 -0.31
CA GLN A 121 -1.03 5.88 -0.42
C GLN A 121 -2.09 5.31 0.52
N LEU A 122 -2.10 5.75 1.79
CA LEU A 122 -3.11 5.30 2.75
C LEU A 122 -4.54 5.64 2.30
N ALA A 123 -4.76 6.88 1.84
CA ALA A 123 -6.05 7.32 1.33
C ALA A 123 -6.50 6.52 0.10
N ALA A 124 -5.59 6.23 -0.83
CA ALA A 124 -5.89 5.42 -2.01
C ALA A 124 -6.33 4.00 -1.63
N ARG A 125 -5.71 3.37 -0.63
CA ARG A 125 -6.14 2.03 -0.15
C ARG A 125 -7.53 2.07 0.47
N MET A 126 -7.81 3.07 1.30
CA MET A 126 -9.14 3.28 1.87
C MET A 126 -10.21 3.46 0.79
N GLU A 127 -9.93 4.27 -0.24
CA GLU A 127 -10.85 4.51 -1.34
C GLU A 127 -11.14 3.22 -2.13
N VAL A 128 -10.10 2.43 -2.45
CA VAL A 128 -10.25 1.16 -3.17
C VAL A 128 -11.10 0.16 -2.38
N LEU A 129 -10.98 0.12 -1.06
CA LEU A 129 -11.81 -0.73 -0.20
C LEU A 129 -13.24 -0.20 -0.06
N ALA A 130 -13.43 1.13 -0.01
CA ALA A 130 -14.76 1.74 0.06
C ALA A 130 -15.61 1.43 -1.18
N ARG A 131 -15.00 1.38 -2.37
CA ARG A 131 -15.67 1.04 -3.64
C ARG A 131 -16.30 -0.35 -3.66
N VAL A 132 -15.90 -1.24 -2.77
CA VAL A 132 -16.45 -2.61 -2.66
C VAL A 132 -17.87 -2.59 -2.11
N ARG A 133 -18.20 -1.61 -1.27
CA ARG A 133 -19.50 -1.53 -0.59
C ARG A 133 -20.68 -1.39 -1.56
N SER A 134 -20.43 -0.90 -2.77
CA SER A 134 -21.44 -0.71 -3.82
C SER A 134 -21.35 -1.74 -4.94
N LYS A 135 -20.42 -2.71 -4.86
CA LYS A 135 -20.18 -3.70 -5.92
C LYS A 135 -20.61 -5.10 -5.51
N THR A 136 -21.15 -5.83 -6.47
CA THR A 136 -21.38 -7.27 -6.36
C THR A 136 -20.08 -8.03 -6.54
N ILE A 137 -20.05 -9.27 -6.05
CA ILE A 137 -18.88 -10.14 -6.17
C ILE A 137 -18.47 -10.33 -7.63
N LYS A 138 -19.43 -10.47 -8.56
CA LYS A 138 -19.18 -10.67 -9.99
C LYS A 138 -18.46 -9.48 -10.64
N GLU A 139 -18.80 -8.26 -10.25
CA GLU A 139 -18.15 -7.03 -10.73
C GLU A 139 -16.71 -6.89 -10.22
N ILE A 140 -16.40 -7.44 -9.05
CA ILE A 140 -15.04 -7.45 -8.49
C ILE A 140 -14.13 -8.36 -9.31
N TYR A 141 -14.59 -9.58 -9.65
CA TYR A 141 -13.82 -10.49 -10.52
C TYR A 141 -13.55 -9.88 -11.90
N GLN A 142 -14.53 -9.19 -12.49
CA GLN A 142 -14.36 -8.54 -13.81
C GLN A 142 -13.40 -7.33 -13.78
N THR A 143 -13.33 -6.59 -12.66
CA THR A 143 -12.41 -5.46 -12.49
C THR A 143 -10.96 -5.95 -12.35
N SER A 144 -10.75 -7.10 -11.69
CA SER A 144 -9.42 -7.70 -11.54
C SER A 144 -8.82 -8.13 -12.88
N ASP A 145 -9.62 -8.73 -13.78
CA ASP A 145 -9.15 -9.16 -15.11
C ASP A 145 -8.82 -7.97 -16.04
N ALA A 146 -9.58 -6.87 -15.98
CA ALA A 146 -9.33 -5.70 -16.82
C ALA A 146 -8.02 -4.95 -16.47
N THR A 147 -7.54 -5.08 -15.23
CA THR A 147 -6.28 -4.43 -14.78
C THR A 147 -5.05 -5.26 -15.16
N VAL A 148 -5.23 -6.51 -15.63
CA VAL A 148 -4.17 -7.39 -16.16
C VAL A 148 -3.72 -6.96 -17.57
N GLY A 149 -4.53 -6.16 -18.26
CA GLY A 149 -4.28 -5.69 -19.64
C GLY A 149 -3.66 -4.29 -19.75
N MET A 150 -2.66 -3.94 -18.94
CA MET A 150 -1.84 -2.75 -19.27
C MET A 150 -0.82 -3.11 -20.36
N GLU A 151 -1.20 -2.76 -21.58
CA GLU A 151 -0.38 -2.65 -22.79
C GLU A 151 0.89 -1.78 -22.58
N PRO A 152 1.91 -1.95 -23.46
CA PRO A 152 3.35 -1.93 -23.15
C PRO A 152 3.96 -0.63 -22.62
#